data_AF-A0A9D2D675-F1
#
_entry.id   AF-A0A9D2D675-F1
#
_cell.length_a   1.000
_cell.length_b   1.000
_cell.length_c   1.000
_cell.angle_alpha   90.00
_cell.angle_beta   90.00
_cell.angle_gamma   90.00
#
_symmetry.space_group_name_H-M   'P 1'
#
loop_
_entity.id
_entity.type
_entity.pdbx_description
1 polymer ?
#
loop_
_entity_poly.entity_id
_entity_poly.type
_entity_poly.pdbx_seq_one_letter_code
_entity_poly.pdbx_strand_id
1 'polypeptide(L)'
;MKRRTKCICIAVLAVLFLFCMAGCGHTARMSRNGSGSAEIYIDKNAYSEQYADVSAFTSYVSQVIYNFNVSSGDDDILSLDSVSETQDSYIVGVSYRRVDNVKGLGDFTWSDLNMAGEEGSELNGRLGSFSRGNLRCTLERNYDGDVGTVGIEAGTLKNQKYITPVAADGTALEIENFLSAAAGSGDKIVVFRLLDTRAIQKIRFNLQGTVTYYSSEGVNLVSESEIELVPSDYVVNLTKYEAATDENGSPLLDESGNPVKTAVYYPDETVGCMIGYFAFRQSVSPVLIGLIAVIAAALAAFLVWGFAGGKFKKFFRGEKFRTIKAHKLLYAMLVPGLVFLIIFAYMPMFGLVSAFQEYRLTEGFFNSEFVGFKHFIHLFSGEDETIYRVFRNTIYISVIRIGTNFPMILLFALLLNSIRNRYVKGAVQTMSYMPNFVSWVAIGGMMYGLFSVDYGAINKLLVSMGASPVHWYAESQYWWWILALTSLWKSMGWGTIIYMSALGSIDSELYDACMIDGGGGFRKTTTVTLPGIMNVVMLQLIMDAGNVMKDNYEQILAVSSDSPGLGDTITVIGSITFNAALSGTGLSVSTALGLVQGVIGLILVLLVNNVAKKTGNEGIM
;
A
#
# COMPACT_ATOMS: atom_id res chain seq x y z
N MET A 1 26.09 47.75 -20.03
CA MET A 1 25.43 46.85 -19.04
C MET A 1 24.37 46.05 -19.78
N LYS A 2 24.40 44.72 -19.96
CA LYS A 2 25.24 43.64 -19.40
C LYS A 2 25.18 43.47 -17.88
N ARG A 3 24.01 43.09 -17.36
CA ARG A 3 23.84 42.30 -16.11
C ARG A 3 22.39 41.79 -16.01
N ARG A 4 22.24 40.51 -15.63
CA ARG A 4 21.00 39.89 -15.12
C ARG A 4 19.90 39.50 -16.12
N THR A 5 20.27 38.73 -17.15
CA THR A 5 19.52 37.49 -17.49
C THR A 5 19.63 36.51 -16.31
N LYS A 6 18.93 36.82 -15.21
CA LYS A 6 18.81 36.00 -14.00
C LYS A 6 17.38 36.15 -13.46
N CYS A 7 16.46 35.41 -14.07
CA CYS A 7 15.16 34.93 -13.55
C CYS A 7 14.31 34.29 -14.66
N ILE A 8 14.55 34.64 -15.93
CA ILE A 8 13.68 34.39 -17.09
C ILE A 8 13.67 32.92 -17.58
N CYS A 9 14.41 32.01 -16.92
CA CYS A 9 14.39 30.57 -17.23
C CYS A 9 13.72 29.71 -16.12
N ILE A 10 13.31 30.31 -15.00
CA ILE A 10 13.01 29.59 -13.75
C ILE A 10 11.66 28.84 -13.76
N ALA A 11 10.71 29.21 -14.63
CA ALA A 11 9.39 28.54 -14.70
C ALA A 11 9.28 27.43 -15.76
N VAL A 12 10.10 27.45 -16.83
CA VAL A 12 9.92 26.59 -18.02
C VAL A 12 10.81 25.34 -18.00
N LEU A 13 11.90 25.33 -17.24
CA LEU A 13 12.86 24.21 -17.23
C LEU A 13 12.65 23.19 -16.12
N ALA A 14 11.50 23.20 -15.43
CA ALA A 14 11.19 22.22 -14.39
C ALA A 14 10.97 20.79 -14.92
N VAL A 15 10.71 20.62 -16.23
CA VAL A 15 10.23 19.35 -16.77
C VAL A 15 11.33 18.53 -17.48
N LEU A 16 12.54 19.06 -17.77
CA LEU A 16 13.32 18.56 -18.93
C LEU A 16 14.87 18.69 -18.93
N PHE A 17 15.69 17.60 -19.15
CA PHE A 17 17.07 17.48 -19.82
C PHE A 17 18.23 16.53 -19.24
N LEU A 18 18.36 15.22 -19.63
CA LEU A 18 19.61 14.47 -20.08
C LEU A 18 20.26 13.13 -19.36
N PHE A 19 21.22 12.26 -19.89
CA PHE A 19 21.13 10.83 -20.53
C PHE A 19 21.68 9.59 -19.74
N CYS A 20 21.29 8.38 -20.22
CA CYS A 20 22.03 7.11 -20.59
C CYS A 20 23.08 6.55 -19.60
N MET A 21 23.43 5.25 -19.56
CA MET A 21 22.99 4.02 -20.23
C MET A 21 23.41 2.82 -19.34
N ALA A 22 22.69 1.69 -19.39
CA ALA A 22 23.24 0.32 -19.58
C ALA A 22 22.25 -0.76 -19.11
N GLY A 23 21.51 -1.40 -20.05
CA GLY A 23 20.54 -2.43 -19.66
C GLY A 23 19.62 -2.96 -20.77
N CYS A 24 20.13 -3.07 -22.00
CA CYS A 24 19.54 -3.77 -23.16
C CYS A 24 17.99 -3.90 -23.23
N GLY A 25 17.34 -2.93 -23.88
CA GLY A 25 16.06 -3.14 -24.57
C GLY A 25 14.79 -3.17 -23.71
N HIS A 26 14.16 -2.01 -23.51
CA HIS A 26 12.81 -1.70 -24.01
C HIS A 26 12.42 -0.27 -23.62
N THR A 27 11.72 0.43 -24.52
CA THR A 27 11.20 1.79 -24.33
C THR A 27 10.12 1.85 -23.24
N ALA A 28 10.16 2.92 -22.46
CA ALA A 28 9.08 3.54 -21.65
C ALA A 28 8.01 2.65 -20.99
N ARG A 29 7.91 2.73 -19.66
CA ARG A 29 6.86 2.05 -18.88
C ARG A 29 6.00 3.04 -18.06
N MET A 30 4.79 3.34 -18.53
CA MET A 30 3.78 4.08 -17.76
C MET A 30 3.01 3.23 -16.74
N SER A 31 2.92 3.66 -15.48
CA SER A 31 2.06 3.03 -14.46
C SER A 31 0.85 3.91 -14.11
N ARG A 32 -0.20 3.28 -13.56
CA ARG A 32 -1.52 3.87 -13.25
C ARG A 32 -1.46 5.09 -12.32
N ASN A 33 -0.38 5.28 -11.57
CA ASN A 33 -0.20 6.45 -10.71
C ASN A 33 0.18 7.74 -11.47
N GLY A 34 0.10 7.75 -12.80
CA GLY A 34 0.64 8.84 -13.61
C GLY A 34 2.17 8.82 -13.63
N SER A 35 2.79 7.65 -13.47
CA SER A 35 4.22 7.44 -13.66
C SER A 35 4.50 7.16 -15.14
N GLY A 36 5.65 7.57 -15.67
CA GLY A 36 6.03 7.28 -17.04
C GLY A 36 7.34 7.93 -17.44
N SER A 37 7.62 7.94 -18.74
CA SER A 37 8.72 8.70 -19.32
C SER A 37 8.23 9.48 -20.54
N ALA A 38 8.71 10.70 -20.73
CA ALA A 38 8.40 11.53 -21.88
C ALA A 38 9.66 12.08 -22.53
N GLU A 39 9.63 12.23 -23.85
CA GLU A 39 10.62 13.01 -24.58
C GLU A 39 10.10 14.41 -24.90
N ILE A 40 10.92 15.46 -24.77
CA ILE A 40 10.54 16.81 -25.23
C ILE A 40 11.68 17.45 -26.01
N TYR A 41 11.31 18.17 -27.07
CA TYR A 41 12.19 18.81 -28.03
C TYR A 41 12.08 20.31 -27.82
N ILE A 42 13.20 20.97 -27.50
CA ILE A 42 13.23 22.42 -27.22
C ILE A 42 14.15 23.10 -28.23
N ASP A 43 13.72 24.25 -28.73
CA ASP A 43 14.47 25.07 -29.67
C ASP A 43 15.70 25.71 -29.00
N LYS A 44 16.87 25.55 -29.64
CA LYS A 44 18.11 26.21 -29.19
C LYS A 44 18.07 27.72 -29.33
N ASN A 45 17.39 28.22 -30.35
CA ASN A 45 17.34 29.65 -30.68
C ASN A 45 16.58 30.47 -29.63
N ALA A 46 15.83 29.82 -28.74
CA ALA A 46 15.18 30.42 -27.59
C ALA A 46 16.15 30.79 -26.44
N TYR A 47 17.41 30.35 -26.48
CA TYR A 47 18.38 30.55 -25.39
C TYR A 47 19.60 31.39 -25.81
N SER A 48 20.10 32.20 -24.88
CA SER A 48 21.34 32.96 -25.06
C SER A 48 22.58 32.06 -25.10
N GLU A 49 23.67 32.52 -25.74
CA GLU A 49 24.99 31.87 -25.86
C GLU A 49 25.55 31.24 -24.56
N GLN A 50 25.10 31.70 -23.39
CA GLN A 50 25.49 31.19 -22.07
C GLN A 50 25.11 29.70 -21.83
N TYR A 51 24.20 29.12 -22.62
CA TYR A 51 23.79 27.71 -22.53
C TYR A 51 24.13 26.90 -23.80
N ALA A 52 25.07 27.38 -24.62
CA ALA A 52 25.41 26.75 -25.91
C ALA A 52 26.17 25.40 -25.80
N ASP A 53 26.65 25.01 -24.62
CA ASP A 53 27.25 23.70 -24.36
C ASP A 53 26.25 22.79 -23.62
N VAL A 54 26.07 21.58 -24.15
CA VAL A 54 25.24 20.50 -23.60
C VAL A 54 25.54 20.26 -22.11
N SER A 55 26.82 20.31 -21.70
CA SER A 55 27.23 20.06 -20.31
C SER A 55 26.71 21.14 -19.36
N ALA A 56 26.77 22.40 -19.77
CA ALA A 56 26.24 23.53 -19.02
C ALA A 56 24.70 23.47 -18.92
N PHE A 57 24.06 23.03 -19.99
CA PHE A 57 22.61 22.88 -20.08
C PHE A 57 22.07 21.72 -19.23
N THR A 58 22.71 20.54 -19.25
CA THR A 58 22.43 19.41 -18.35
C THR A 58 22.55 19.80 -16.88
N SER A 59 23.64 20.52 -16.54
CA SER A 59 23.89 20.97 -15.17
C SER A 59 22.81 21.94 -14.69
N TYR A 60 22.42 22.88 -15.56
CA TYR A 60 21.37 23.84 -15.27
C TYR A 60 20.03 23.13 -14.97
N VAL A 61 19.67 22.14 -15.76
CA VAL A 61 18.39 21.42 -15.60
C VAL A 61 18.37 20.51 -14.39
N SER A 62 19.46 19.79 -14.14
CA SER A 62 19.56 18.91 -12.96
C SER A 62 19.21 19.68 -11.69
N GLN A 63 19.60 20.95 -11.63
CA GLN A 63 19.24 21.87 -10.55
C GLN A 63 17.75 22.27 -10.53
N VAL A 64 17.08 22.40 -11.67
CA VAL A 64 15.64 22.71 -11.70
C VAL A 64 14.80 21.49 -11.30
N ILE A 65 15.16 20.27 -11.70
CA ILE A 65 14.49 19.05 -11.26
C ILE A 65 14.65 18.83 -9.75
N TYR A 66 15.82 19.10 -9.20
CA TYR A 66 16.02 19.13 -7.74
C TYR A 66 15.06 20.11 -7.05
N ASN A 67 14.94 21.34 -7.56
CA ASN A 67 14.03 22.34 -7.01
C ASN A 67 12.55 21.96 -7.15
N PHE A 68 12.17 21.30 -8.26
CA PHE A 68 10.82 20.76 -8.45
C PHE A 68 10.52 19.70 -7.38
N ASN A 69 11.36 18.68 -7.25
CA ASN A 69 11.15 17.60 -6.26
C ASN A 69 11.05 18.14 -4.83
N VAL A 70 11.87 19.14 -4.48
CA VAL A 70 11.80 19.81 -3.16
C VAL A 70 10.50 20.60 -2.97
N SER A 71 9.93 21.18 -4.04
CA SER A 71 8.66 21.93 -3.98
C SER A 71 7.40 21.05 -4.10
N SER A 72 7.53 19.85 -4.66
CA SER A 72 6.41 18.93 -4.95
C SER A 72 6.20 17.87 -3.87
N GLY A 73 7.21 17.59 -3.04
CA GLY A 73 7.13 16.58 -1.98
C GLY A 73 7.35 15.15 -2.49
N ASP A 74 6.97 14.15 -1.69
CA ASP A 74 7.27 12.74 -1.96
C ASP A 74 6.40 12.09 -3.07
N ASP A 75 5.28 12.73 -3.41
CA ASP A 75 4.30 12.21 -4.37
C ASP A 75 4.72 12.45 -5.83
N ASP A 76 5.01 13.71 -6.18
CA ASP A 76 5.30 14.18 -7.54
C ASP A 76 6.82 14.32 -7.74
N ILE A 77 7.48 13.20 -8.06
CA ILE A 77 8.93 13.15 -8.29
C ILE A 77 9.27 13.03 -9.78
N LEU A 78 10.14 13.92 -10.25
CA LEU A 78 10.80 13.88 -11.56
C LEU A 78 12.24 13.31 -11.43
N SER A 79 12.68 12.58 -12.44
CA SER A 79 14.00 11.95 -12.54
C SER A 79 14.53 12.08 -13.98
N LEU A 80 15.83 12.31 -14.10
CA LEU A 80 16.42 12.80 -15.33
C LEU A 80 17.10 11.69 -16.16
N ASP A 81 16.73 11.56 -17.44
CA ASP A 81 17.09 10.37 -18.24
C ASP A 81 17.94 10.56 -19.53
N SER A 82 17.89 11.69 -20.31
CA SER A 82 17.98 11.87 -21.84
C SER A 82 19.17 12.34 -22.84
N VAL A 83 20.39 12.87 -22.50
CA VAL A 83 21.47 13.62 -23.29
C VAL A 83 21.45 13.40 -24.79
N SER A 84 20.91 14.38 -25.51
CA SER A 84 21.25 14.51 -26.91
C SER A 84 20.99 15.92 -27.43
N GLU A 85 21.86 16.32 -28.34
CA GLU A 85 21.82 17.57 -29.07
C GLU A 85 21.62 17.23 -30.55
N THR A 86 20.63 17.87 -31.18
CA THR A 86 20.43 17.85 -32.64
C THR A 86 20.89 19.20 -33.21
N GLN A 87 20.85 19.44 -34.52
CA GLN A 87 21.29 20.72 -35.09
C GLN A 87 20.54 21.92 -34.48
N ASP A 88 19.19 21.90 -34.54
CA ASP A 88 18.34 23.04 -34.16
C ASP A 88 17.68 22.90 -32.77
N SER A 89 17.73 21.70 -32.18
CA SER A 89 16.98 21.36 -30.95
C SER A 89 17.83 20.60 -29.96
N TYR A 90 17.55 20.79 -28.67
CA TYR A 90 17.93 19.83 -27.64
C TYR A 90 16.74 18.87 -27.41
N ILE A 91 16.99 17.56 -27.48
CA ILE A 91 16.01 16.52 -27.12
C ILE A 91 16.09 16.32 -25.60
N VAL A 92 15.11 15.66 -25.00
CA VAL A 92 15.08 15.31 -23.58
C VAL A 92 14.48 13.94 -23.43
N GLY A 93 14.89 13.18 -22.42
CA GLY A 93 14.01 12.23 -21.75
C GLY A 93 14.02 12.48 -20.25
N VAL A 94 12.86 12.36 -19.63
CA VAL A 94 12.59 12.46 -18.20
C VAL A 94 11.62 11.37 -17.79
N SER A 95 11.90 10.72 -16.67
CA SER A 95 11.00 9.79 -15.98
C SER A 95 10.30 10.50 -14.83
N TYR A 96 9.06 10.13 -14.56
CA TYR A 96 8.23 10.77 -13.54
C TYR A 96 7.41 9.73 -12.76
N ARG A 97 7.15 10.01 -11.48
CA ARG A 97 6.39 9.14 -10.56
C ARG A 97 4.88 9.42 -10.60
N ARG A 98 4.54 10.70 -10.56
CA ARG A 98 3.21 11.31 -10.71
C ARG A 98 3.44 12.76 -11.14
N VAL A 99 2.51 13.31 -11.91
CA VAL A 99 2.53 14.70 -12.40
C VAL A 99 1.10 15.22 -12.36
N ASP A 100 0.69 15.78 -11.23
CA ASP A 100 -0.68 16.22 -10.98
C ASP A 100 -0.71 17.72 -10.64
N ASN A 101 -1.43 18.50 -11.45
CA ASN A 101 -1.60 19.95 -11.25
C ASN A 101 -0.28 20.76 -11.12
N VAL A 102 0.55 20.71 -12.18
CA VAL A 102 1.90 21.33 -12.27
C VAL A 102 1.87 22.85 -12.12
N LYS A 103 2.11 23.34 -10.89
CA LYS A 103 2.17 24.76 -10.56
C LYS A 103 3.14 25.53 -11.46
N GLY A 104 2.63 26.58 -12.13
CA GLY A 104 3.45 27.56 -12.86
C GLY A 104 3.54 27.41 -14.38
N LEU A 105 3.00 26.32 -14.95
CA LEU A 105 2.98 26.12 -16.42
C LEU A 105 1.60 25.73 -16.98
N GLY A 106 0.67 25.31 -16.13
CA GLY A 106 -0.65 24.86 -16.54
C GLY A 106 -1.24 23.80 -15.61
N ASP A 107 -2.10 22.92 -16.11
CA ASP A 107 -2.48 21.69 -15.42
C ASP A 107 -2.35 20.44 -16.31
N PHE A 108 -1.93 19.35 -15.68
CA PHE A 108 -2.10 17.98 -16.14
C PHE A 108 -3.03 17.28 -15.16
N THR A 109 -4.01 16.54 -15.68
CA THR A 109 -4.94 15.73 -14.88
C THR A 109 -4.98 14.33 -15.46
N TRP A 110 -4.64 13.35 -14.63
CA TRP A 110 -4.69 11.92 -14.96
C TRP A 110 -5.93 11.32 -14.33
N SER A 111 -6.81 10.73 -15.13
CA SER A 111 -8.11 10.24 -14.66
C SER A 111 -8.51 8.95 -15.35
N ASP A 112 -9.37 8.16 -14.70
CA ASP A 112 -10.07 7.07 -15.36
C ASP A 112 -11.22 7.68 -16.18
N LEU A 113 -11.32 7.33 -17.47
CA LEU A 113 -12.29 7.95 -18.38
C LEU A 113 -13.76 7.62 -18.03
N ASN A 114 -13.96 6.61 -17.16
CA ASN A 114 -15.26 6.18 -16.64
C ASN A 114 -15.36 6.37 -15.12
N MET A 115 -14.77 7.43 -14.56
CA MET A 115 -14.88 7.76 -13.13
C MET A 115 -16.31 8.14 -12.74
N ALA A 116 -16.74 7.67 -11.57
CA ALA A 116 -18.07 7.92 -11.02
C ALA A 116 -18.02 8.98 -9.91
N GLY A 117 -19.11 9.75 -9.75
CA GLY A 117 -19.19 10.82 -8.76
C GLY A 117 -18.80 12.20 -9.32
N GLU A 118 -18.45 13.12 -8.41
CA GLU A 118 -18.20 14.53 -8.74
C GLU A 118 -17.00 14.71 -9.69
N GLU A 119 -15.89 14.00 -9.47
CA GLU A 119 -14.68 14.07 -10.31
C GLU A 119 -14.96 13.66 -11.77
N GLY A 120 -15.78 12.61 -11.99
CA GLY A 120 -16.21 12.21 -13.34
C GLY A 120 -17.13 13.23 -14.00
N SER A 121 -18.00 13.88 -13.22
CA SER A 121 -18.83 14.99 -13.73
C SER A 121 -17.99 16.21 -14.10
N GLU A 122 -16.93 16.51 -13.35
CA GLU A 122 -16.03 17.62 -13.66
C GLU A 122 -15.20 17.32 -14.93
N LEU A 123 -14.64 16.11 -15.04
CA LEU A 123 -13.93 15.63 -16.23
C LEU A 123 -14.81 15.76 -17.49
N ASN A 124 -16.05 15.25 -17.44
CA ASN A 124 -17.00 15.34 -18.54
C ASN A 124 -17.37 16.80 -18.87
N GLY A 125 -17.50 17.66 -17.85
CA GLY A 125 -17.71 19.10 -18.01
C GLY A 125 -16.54 19.83 -18.68
N ARG A 126 -15.29 19.45 -18.34
CA ARG A 126 -14.06 19.96 -18.97
C ARG A 126 -13.98 19.54 -20.44
N LEU A 127 -14.15 18.25 -20.74
CA LEU A 127 -14.14 17.70 -22.10
C LEU A 127 -15.27 18.30 -22.98
N GLY A 128 -16.47 18.46 -22.41
CA GLY A 128 -17.58 19.16 -23.04
C GLY A 128 -17.39 20.67 -23.18
N SER A 129 -16.42 21.28 -22.49
CA SER A 129 -16.04 22.69 -22.70
C SER A 129 -15.04 22.82 -23.85
N PHE A 130 -14.09 21.89 -23.94
CA PHE A 130 -13.12 21.78 -25.03
C PHE A 130 -13.78 21.57 -26.40
N SER A 131 -14.78 20.68 -26.49
CA SER A 131 -15.52 20.45 -27.74
C SER A 131 -16.37 21.64 -28.19
N ARG A 132 -16.74 22.54 -27.27
CA ARG A 132 -17.45 23.81 -27.54
C ARG A 132 -16.51 25.01 -27.73
N GLY A 133 -15.19 24.79 -27.76
CA GLY A 133 -14.18 25.86 -27.89
C GLY A 133 -14.04 26.76 -26.67
N ASN A 134 -14.59 26.37 -25.51
CA ASN A 134 -14.45 27.08 -24.26
C ASN A 134 -13.19 26.60 -23.52
N LEU A 135 -12.03 27.10 -23.95
CA LEU A 135 -10.71 26.69 -23.45
C LEU A 135 -10.27 27.49 -22.20
N ARG A 136 -11.21 27.81 -21.29
CA ARG A 136 -10.92 28.74 -20.19
C ARG A 136 -9.83 28.21 -19.26
N CYS A 137 -8.77 28.99 -19.12
CA CYS A 137 -7.68 28.77 -18.16
C CYS A 137 -6.97 30.09 -17.88
N THR A 138 -6.47 30.23 -16.66
CA THR A 138 -5.78 31.44 -16.20
C THR A 138 -4.53 31.04 -15.45
N LEU A 139 -3.39 31.59 -15.84
CA LEU A 139 -2.11 31.40 -15.18
C LEU A 139 -1.47 32.76 -14.89
N GLU A 140 -1.08 32.96 -13.63
CA GLU A 140 -0.32 34.12 -13.19
C GLU A 140 1.17 33.78 -13.24
N ARG A 141 1.95 34.54 -14.01
CA ARG A 141 3.34 34.21 -14.33
C ARG A 141 4.23 35.44 -14.42
N ASN A 142 5.46 35.30 -13.94
CA ASN A 142 6.43 36.39 -13.90
C ASN A 142 7.19 36.50 -15.24
N TYR A 143 6.84 37.49 -16.06
CA TYR A 143 7.47 37.81 -17.35
C TYR A 143 8.47 38.96 -17.16
N ASP A 144 9.75 38.74 -17.47
CA ASP A 144 10.83 39.74 -17.37
C ASP A 144 10.97 40.48 -16.01
N GLY A 145 10.37 39.89 -14.97
CA GLY A 145 10.35 40.43 -13.61
C GLY A 145 8.96 40.86 -13.14
N ASP A 146 7.97 40.90 -14.03
CA ASP A 146 6.63 41.46 -13.86
C ASP A 146 5.50 40.42 -13.93
N VAL A 147 4.55 40.49 -13.00
CA VAL A 147 3.56 39.43 -12.75
C VAL A 147 2.39 39.52 -13.74
N GLY A 148 2.55 38.96 -14.94
CA GLY A 148 1.51 38.96 -15.96
C GLY A 148 0.48 37.85 -15.77
N THR A 149 -0.79 38.15 -16.01
CA THR A 149 -1.86 37.14 -16.05
C THR A 149 -2.15 36.75 -17.50
N VAL A 150 -1.93 35.48 -17.85
CA VAL A 150 -2.39 34.88 -19.11
C VAL A 150 -3.77 34.28 -18.85
N GLY A 151 -4.81 34.96 -19.32
CA GLY A 151 -6.19 34.45 -19.31
C GLY A 151 -6.64 34.08 -20.70
N ILE A 152 -6.90 32.80 -20.95
CA ILE A 152 -7.66 32.38 -22.12
C ILE A 152 -9.13 32.44 -21.73
N GLU A 153 -9.90 33.33 -22.35
CA GLU A 153 -11.36 33.37 -22.19
C GLU A 153 -12.06 33.22 -23.55
N ALA A 154 -13.22 32.56 -23.57
CA ALA A 154 -13.95 32.25 -24.81
C ALA A 154 -14.31 33.49 -25.65
N GLY A 155 -14.46 34.67 -25.02
CA GLY A 155 -14.69 35.95 -25.70
C GLY A 155 -13.43 36.66 -26.22
N THR A 156 -12.23 36.16 -25.91
CA THR A 156 -10.93 36.72 -26.34
C THR A 156 -10.29 35.95 -27.50
N LEU A 157 -10.71 34.71 -27.74
CA LEU A 157 -10.25 33.87 -28.85
C LEU A 157 -10.82 34.36 -30.18
N LYS A 158 -10.03 35.11 -30.95
CA LYS A 158 -10.41 35.59 -32.30
C LYS A 158 -10.68 34.47 -33.31
N ASN A 159 -10.03 33.32 -33.15
CA ASN A 159 -10.30 32.10 -33.89
C ASN A 159 -10.79 31.03 -32.90
N GLN A 160 -12.07 30.62 -33.01
CA GLN A 160 -12.57 29.50 -32.21
C GLN A 160 -11.94 28.19 -32.67
N LYS A 161 -11.31 27.50 -31.74
CA LYS A 161 -10.66 26.20 -31.91
C LYS A 161 -11.47 25.15 -31.15
N TYR A 162 -11.97 24.15 -31.86
CA TYR A 162 -12.81 23.08 -31.29
C TYR A 162 -11.97 21.82 -31.13
N ILE A 163 -11.85 21.34 -29.90
CA ILE A 163 -11.07 20.14 -29.59
C ILE A 163 -12.05 18.98 -29.45
N THR A 164 -12.11 18.16 -30.51
CA THR A 164 -13.01 17.00 -30.61
C THR A 164 -12.24 15.69 -30.47
N PRO A 165 -12.89 14.61 -29.99
CA PRO A 165 -12.25 13.31 -29.89
C PRO A 165 -12.10 12.68 -31.29
N VAL A 166 -10.90 12.21 -31.59
CA VAL A 166 -10.56 11.41 -32.76
C VAL A 166 -10.17 10.02 -32.26
N ALA A 167 -10.76 8.96 -32.82
CA ALA A 167 -10.37 7.60 -32.50
C ALA A 167 -9.03 7.24 -33.17
N ALA A 168 -8.38 6.18 -32.69
CA ALA A 168 -7.07 5.74 -33.20
C ALA A 168 -7.03 5.40 -34.71
N ASP A 169 -8.19 5.13 -35.33
CA ASP A 169 -8.35 4.91 -36.77
C ASP A 169 -8.48 6.22 -37.59
N GLY A 170 -8.46 7.38 -36.93
CA GLY A 170 -8.62 8.70 -37.54
C GLY A 170 -10.08 9.16 -37.66
N THR A 171 -11.07 8.40 -37.17
CA THR A 171 -12.47 8.83 -37.19
C THR A 171 -12.76 9.89 -36.13
N ALA A 172 -13.26 11.05 -36.56
CA ALA A 172 -13.72 12.10 -35.66
C ALA A 172 -15.10 11.74 -35.07
N LEU A 173 -15.25 11.90 -33.76
CA LEU A 173 -16.46 11.57 -33.01
C LEU A 173 -17.06 12.83 -32.39
N GLU A 174 -18.39 12.87 -32.28
CA GLU A 174 -19.06 13.85 -31.42
C GLU A 174 -18.83 13.49 -29.94
N ILE A 175 -18.79 14.51 -29.08
CA ILE A 175 -18.42 14.33 -27.68
C ILE A 175 -19.38 13.39 -26.93
N GLU A 176 -20.67 13.38 -27.26
CA GLU A 176 -21.67 12.49 -26.66
C GLU A 176 -21.45 11.02 -27.07
N ASN A 177 -21.07 10.79 -28.32
CA ASN A 177 -20.73 9.46 -28.85
C ASN A 177 -19.40 8.94 -28.27
N PHE A 178 -18.41 9.82 -28.07
CA PHE A 178 -17.17 9.49 -27.36
C PHE A 178 -17.43 9.15 -25.88
N LEU A 179 -18.14 9.99 -25.14
CA LEU A 179 -18.41 9.75 -23.71
C LEU A 179 -19.25 8.48 -23.48
N SER A 180 -20.19 8.17 -24.38
CA SER A 180 -20.97 6.93 -24.31
C SER A 180 -20.21 5.67 -24.75
N ALA A 181 -19.33 5.75 -25.75
CA ALA A 181 -18.43 4.65 -26.13
C ALA A 181 -17.34 4.40 -25.08
N ALA A 182 -16.90 5.46 -24.40
CA ALA A 182 -15.92 5.38 -23.33
C ALA A 182 -16.49 4.85 -22.01
N ALA A 183 -17.80 5.03 -21.77
CA ALA A 183 -18.49 4.50 -20.60
C ALA A 183 -18.41 2.96 -20.57
N GLY A 184 -17.66 2.43 -19.61
CA GLY A 184 -17.40 0.99 -19.46
C GLY A 184 -16.11 0.47 -20.13
N SER A 185 -15.36 1.30 -20.85
CA SER A 185 -14.09 0.90 -21.50
C SER A 185 -12.97 0.55 -20.51
N GLY A 186 -12.90 1.27 -19.38
CA GLY A 186 -11.78 1.21 -18.45
C GLY A 186 -10.52 1.96 -18.92
N ASP A 187 -10.60 2.66 -20.07
CA ASP A 187 -9.49 3.42 -20.63
C ASP A 187 -9.07 4.57 -19.69
N LYS A 188 -7.79 4.92 -19.70
CA LYS A 188 -7.23 6.06 -18.96
C LYS A 188 -7.25 7.29 -19.85
N ILE A 189 -7.56 8.46 -19.31
CA ILE A 189 -7.47 9.74 -20.02
C ILE A 189 -6.51 10.69 -19.32
N VAL A 190 -5.72 11.38 -20.12
CA VAL A 190 -4.86 12.49 -19.72
C VAL A 190 -5.47 13.75 -20.30
N VAL A 191 -5.80 14.72 -19.47
CA VAL A 191 -6.25 16.06 -19.89
C VAL A 191 -5.15 17.06 -19.52
N PHE A 192 -4.81 17.94 -20.44
CA PHE A 192 -3.71 18.90 -20.25
C PHE A 192 -4.05 20.28 -20.80
N ARG A 193 -3.61 21.32 -20.09
CA ARG A 193 -3.60 22.72 -20.53
C ARG A 193 -2.27 23.34 -20.14
N LEU A 194 -1.34 23.45 -21.07
CA LEU A 194 -0.04 24.09 -20.88
C LEU A 194 -0.01 25.43 -21.59
N LEU A 195 0.46 26.46 -20.89
CA LEU A 195 0.48 27.85 -21.36
C LEU A 195 1.92 28.36 -21.51
N ASP A 196 2.15 29.14 -22.56
CA ASP A 196 3.46 29.69 -22.92
C ASP A 196 4.54 28.61 -23.10
N THR A 197 4.25 27.71 -24.04
CA THR A 197 5.11 26.60 -24.48
C THR A 197 6.01 26.99 -25.65
N ARG A 198 6.22 28.28 -25.93
CA ARG A 198 6.94 28.80 -27.14
C ARG A 198 8.36 28.24 -27.31
N ALA A 199 9.05 27.87 -26.24
CA ALA A 199 10.39 27.25 -26.32
C ALA A 199 10.35 25.75 -26.68
N ILE A 200 9.19 25.10 -26.53
CA ILE A 200 9.01 23.66 -26.75
C ILE A 200 8.44 23.44 -28.16
N GLN A 201 9.18 22.71 -28.99
CA GLN A 201 8.74 22.32 -30.33
C GLN A 201 7.69 21.21 -30.30
N LYS A 202 7.88 20.20 -29.43
CA LYS A 202 6.95 19.07 -29.26
C LYS A 202 7.27 18.20 -28.04
N ILE A 203 6.25 17.54 -27.50
CA ILE A 203 6.31 16.56 -26.41
C ILE A 203 5.92 15.20 -26.96
N ARG A 204 6.59 14.13 -26.58
CA ARG A 204 6.37 12.77 -27.08
C ARG A 204 6.24 11.81 -25.89
N PHE A 205 5.06 11.23 -25.73
CA PHE A 205 4.76 10.24 -24.71
C PHE A 205 4.76 8.85 -25.33
N ASN A 206 5.35 7.89 -24.62
CA ASN A 206 5.31 6.47 -24.95
C ASN A 206 4.60 5.74 -23.81
N LEU A 207 3.51 5.05 -24.14
CA LEU A 207 2.43 4.63 -23.25
C LEU A 207 2.46 3.11 -23.05
N GLN A 208 2.12 2.60 -21.85
CA GLN A 208 1.93 1.16 -21.63
C GLN A 208 0.55 0.68 -22.10
N GLY A 209 0.23 0.91 -23.37
CA GLY A 209 -1.08 0.59 -23.90
C GLY A 209 -1.27 1.05 -25.34
N THR A 210 -2.43 0.70 -25.88
CA THR A 210 -2.87 1.19 -27.19
C THR A 210 -3.65 2.48 -26.99
N VAL A 211 -3.27 3.59 -27.65
CA VAL A 211 -4.09 4.80 -27.72
C VAL A 211 -5.43 4.44 -28.32
N THR A 212 -6.53 4.82 -27.66
CA THR A 212 -7.88 4.59 -28.15
C THR A 212 -8.48 5.86 -28.74
N TYR A 213 -8.21 7.02 -28.12
CA TYR A 213 -8.68 8.32 -28.58
C TYR A 213 -7.65 9.43 -28.34
N TYR A 214 -7.68 10.48 -29.14
CA TYR A 214 -6.85 11.68 -28.98
C TYR A 214 -7.60 12.93 -29.44
N SER A 215 -7.00 14.10 -29.21
CA SER A 215 -7.58 15.40 -29.61
C SER A 215 -7.36 15.71 -31.08
N SER A 216 -8.35 16.33 -31.72
CA SER A 216 -8.25 16.80 -33.11
C SER A 216 -7.28 17.96 -33.34
N GLU A 217 -6.82 18.63 -32.28
CA GLU A 217 -5.82 19.69 -32.32
C GLU A 217 -4.71 19.44 -31.28
N GLY A 218 -3.49 19.82 -31.62
CA GLY A 218 -2.33 19.79 -30.71
C GLY A 218 -1.80 18.39 -30.37
N VAL A 219 -2.38 17.32 -30.93
CA VAL A 219 -2.05 15.92 -30.61
C VAL A 219 -2.01 15.06 -31.87
N ASN A 220 -0.89 14.37 -32.10
CA ASN A 220 -0.66 13.47 -33.22
C ASN A 220 -0.37 12.05 -32.73
N LEU A 221 -1.01 11.04 -33.32
CA LEU A 221 -0.68 9.64 -33.09
C LEU A 221 0.53 9.23 -33.93
N VAL A 222 1.61 8.79 -33.29
CA VAL A 222 2.87 8.38 -33.96
C VAL A 222 2.93 6.87 -34.18
N SER A 223 2.50 6.11 -33.17
CA SER A 223 2.28 4.66 -33.26
C SER A 223 1.20 4.24 -32.26
N GLU A 224 0.77 2.98 -32.27
CA GLU A 224 -0.28 2.47 -31.35
C GLU A 224 -0.02 2.82 -29.88
N SER A 225 1.24 2.94 -29.44
CA SER A 225 1.63 3.27 -28.08
C SER A 225 2.38 4.58 -27.93
N GLU A 226 2.40 5.45 -28.95
CA GLU A 226 3.22 6.67 -28.96
C GLU A 226 2.43 7.86 -29.50
N ILE A 227 2.43 8.95 -28.74
CA ILE A 227 1.64 10.15 -29.05
C ILE A 227 2.48 11.42 -28.86
N GLU A 228 2.29 12.37 -29.76
CA GLU A 228 3.11 13.59 -29.87
C GLU A 228 2.23 14.84 -29.71
N LEU A 229 2.49 15.64 -28.68
CA LEU A 229 1.85 16.94 -28.47
C LEU A 229 2.66 18.04 -29.15
N VAL A 230 1.98 18.94 -29.85
CA VAL A 230 2.59 20.04 -30.62
C VAL A 230 1.96 21.36 -30.15
N PRO A 231 2.73 22.44 -29.94
CA PRO A 231 2.16 23.71 -29.51
C PRO A 231 1.26 24.28 -30.61
N SER A 232 0.14 24.83 -30.20
CA SER A 232 -0.78 25.57 -31.04
C SER A 232 -0.76 27.04 -30.67
N ASP A 233 -0.72 27.92 -31.66
CA ASP A 233 -0.82 29.37 -31.43
C ASP A 233 -2.25 29.76 -31.06
N TYR A 234 -2.39 30.56 -30.00
CA TYR A 234 -3.64 31.17 -29.57
C TYR A 234 -3.45 32.68 -29.43
N VAL A 235 -4.35 33.47 -30.01
CA VAL A 235 -4.38 34.93 -29.80
C VAL A 235 -5.15 35.20 -28.51
N VAL A 236 -4.51 35.89 -27.57
CA VAL A 236 -5.01 36.16 -26.22
C VAL A 236 -4.80 37.63 -25.85
N ASN A 237 -5.58 38.10 -24.88
CA ASN A 237 -5.35 39.40 -24.26
C ASN A 237 -4.53 39.20 -22.99
N LEU A 238 -3.40 39.88 -22.89
CA LEU A 238 -2.40 39.65 -21.86
C LEU A 238 -2.19 40.94 -21.06
N THR A 239 -2.19 40.86 -19.73
CA THR A 239 -1.84 42.01 -18.87
C THR A 239 -0.46 41.78 -18.28
N LYS A 240 0.50 42.67 -18.53
CA LYS A 240 1.85 42.69 -17.93
C LYS A 240 1.90 43.78 -16.86
N TYR A 241 2.86 43.75 -15.94
CA TYR A 241 2.94 44.70 -14.82
C TYR A 241 4.24 45.49 -14.84
N GLU A 242 4.43 46.32 -15.86
CA GLU A 242 5.70 46.96 -16.16
C GLU A 242 6.12 47.98 -15.09
N ALA A 243 7.43 48.16 -14.91
CA ALA A 243 7.97 49.18 -14.02
C ALA A 243 7.52 50.59 -14.48
N ALA A 244 6.79 51.28 -13.60
CA ALA A 244 6.33 52.64 -13.83
C ALA A 244 7.54 53.57 -13.99
N THR A 245 7.52 54.43 -15.00
CA THR A 245 8.64 55.35 -15.31
C THR A 245 8.23 56.81 -15.18
N ASP A 246 9.21 57.67 -14.88
CA ASP A 246 9.05 59.12 -14.93
C ASP A 246 9.05 59.65 -16.39
N GLU A 247 8.83 60.96 -16.57
CA GLU A 247 8.82 61.61 -17.89
C GLU A 247 10.15 61.47 -18.67
N ASN A 248 11.23 61.03 -18.02
CA ASN A 248 12.56 60.79 -18.60
C ASN A 248 12.88 59.29 -18.78
N GLY A 249 11.93 58.39 -18.50
CA GLY A 249 12.10 56.94 -18.64
C GLY A 249 12.85 56.26 -17.49
N SER A 250 13.02 56.92 -16.34
CA SER A 250 13.64 56.33 -15.14
C SER A 250 12.61 55.61 -14.27
N PRO A 251 12.90 54.42 -13.72
CA PRO A 251 11.93 53.66 -12.94
C PRO A 251 11.61 54.36 -11.60
N LEU A 252 10.31 54.57 -11.36
CA LEU A 252 9.77 55.06 -10.09
C LEU A 252 9.95 53.97 -9.02
N LEU A 253 10.45 54.36 -7.84
CA LEU A 253 10.71 53.44 -6.73
C LEU A 253 9.74 53.67 -5.58
N ASP A 254 9.36 52.61 -4.87
CA ASP A 254 8.59 52.64 -3.63
C ASP A 254 9.45 53.07 -2.42
N GLU A 255 8.82 53.25 -1.25
CA GLU A 255 9.50 53.62 -0.01
C GLU A 255 10.55 52.59 0.47
N SER A 256 10.54 51.38 -0.09
CA SER A 256 11.50 50.30 0.18
C SER A 256 12.60 50.18 -0.90
N GLY A 257 12.59 51.04 -1.92
CA GLY A 257 13.57 51.07 -3.01
C GLY A 257 13.31 50.05 -4.14
N ASN A 258 12.13 49.44 -4.22
CA ASN A 258 11.74 48.55 -5.31
C ASN A 258 11.00 49.33 -6.42
N PRO A 259 11.11 48.94 -7.70
CA PRO A 259 10.35 49.58 -8.76
C PRO A 259 8.84 49.38 -8.59
N VAL A 260 8.10 50.51 -8.61
CA VAL A 260 6.64 50.55 -8.66
C VAL A 260 6.18 49.93 -9.97
N LYS A 261 5.13 49.11 -9.96
CA LYS A 261 4.63 48.39 -11.14
C LYS A 261 3.22 48.83 -11.51
N THR A 262 2.98 48.99 -12.81
CA THR A 262 1.69 49.38 -13.37
C THR A 262 1.21 48.32 -14.36
N ALA A 263 -0.06 47.94 -14.27
CA ALA A 263 -0.66 47.00 -15.21
C ALA A 263 -0.78 47.65 -16.62
N VAL A 264 -0.07 47.10 -17.59
CA VAL A 264 -0.11 47.45 -19.01
C VAL A 264 -0.84 46.34 -19.77
N TYR A 265 -1.88 46.72 -20.51
CA TYR A 265 -2.73 45.81 -21.26
C TYR A 265 -2.24 45.64 -22.69
N TYR A 266 -1.91 44.39 -23.06
CA TYR A 266 -1.48 43.97 -24.39
C TYR A 266 -2.61 43.20 -25.07
N PRO A 267 -3.42 43.86 -25.94
CA PRO A 267 -4.38 43.17 -26.77
C PRO A 267 -3.65 42.35 -27.85
N ASP A 268 -4.26 41.23 -28.25
CA ASP A 268 -3.87 40.43 -29.42
C ASP A 268 -2.44 39.85 -29.42
N GLU A 269 -1.85 39.54 -28.25
CA GLU A 269 -0.60 38.76 -28.23
C GLU A 269 -0.85 37.29 -28.58
N THR A 270 0.01 36.72 -29.42
CA THR A 270 -0.05 35.31 -29.81
C THR A 270 0.77 34.48 -28.82
N VAL A 271 0.16 33.57 -28.06
CA VAL A 271 0.86 32.68 -27.12
C VAL A 271 0.76 31.25 -27.61
N GLY A 272 1.89 30.54 -27.61
CA GLY A 272 1.93 29.11 -27.89
C GLY A 272 1.44 28.34 -26.67
N CYS A 273 0.44 27.47 -26.85
CA CYS A 273 -0.13 26.64 -25.79
C CYS A 273 -0.33 25.20 -26.29
N MET A 274 -0.27 24.23 -25.39
CA MET A 274 -0.69 22.85 -25.66
C MET A 274 -1.95 22.57 -24.85
N ILE A 275 -3.10 22.48 -25.50
CA ILE A 275 -4.38 22.22 -24.84
C ILE A 275 -5.02 21.02 -25.53
N GLY A 276 -5.44 20.03 -24.74
CA GLY A 276 -6.07 18.84 -25.28
C GLY A 276 -6.13 17.69 -24.28
N TYR A 277 -6.30 16.49 -24.84
CA TYR A 277 -6.37 15.23 -24.12
C TYR A 277 -6.06 14.03 -25.03
N PHE A 278 -5.69 12.92 -24.41
CA PHE A 278 -5.63 11.62 -25.06
C PHE A 278 -6.04 10.50 -24.10
N ALA A 279 -6.62 9.43 -24.65
CA ALA A 279 -7.03 8.26 -23.91
C ALA A 279 -6.37 6.98 -24.45
N PHE A 280 -6.01 6.07 -23.55
CA PHE A 280 -5.33 4.82 -23.90
C PHE A 280 -5.81 3.65 -23.04
N ARG A 281 -5.77 2.46 -23.64
CA ARG A 281 -6.09 1.19 -23.00
C ARG A 281 -4.81 0.50 -22.53
N GLN A 282 -4.65 0.39 -21.23
CA GLN A 282 -3.45 -0.19 -20.62
C GLN A 282 -3.30 -1.68 -20.95
N SER A 283 -2.09 -2.12 -21.30
CA SER A 283 -1.79 -3.54 -21.51
C SER A 283 -1.49 -4.25 -20.19
N VAL A 284 -2.01 -5.47 -20.01
CA VAL A 284 -1.76 -6.26 -18.80
C VAL A 284 -0.28 -6.64 -18.72
N SER A 285 0.34 -6.44 -17.55
CA SER A 285 1.78 -6.65 -17.36
C SER A 285 2.25 -8.02 -17.90
N PRO A 286 3.27 -8.06 -18.79
CA PRO A 286 3.82 -9.32 -19.31
C PRO A 286 4.32 -10.27 -18.20
N VAL A 287 4.73 -9.73 -17.06
CA VAL A 287 5.16 -10.51 -15.88
C VAL A 287 3.97 -11.21 -15.23
N LEU A 288 2.82 -10.55 -15.14
CA LEU A 288 1.59 -11.13 -14.60
C LEU A 288 1.02 -12.21 -15.54
N ILE A 289 1.01 -11.94 -16.85
CA ILE A 289 0.69 -12.95 -17.88
C ILE A 289 1.65 -14.13 -17.79
N GLY A 290 2.96 -13.88 -17.61
CA GLY A 290 3.98 -14.91 -17.41
C GLY A 290 3.76 -15.75 -16.16
N LEU A 291 3.43 -15.14 -15.02
CA LEU A 291 3.18 -15.86 -13.77
C LEU A 291 1.91 -16.72 -13.87
N ILE A 292 0.82 -16.17 -14.43
CA ILE A 292 -0.42 -16.90 -14.70
C ILE A 292 -0.15 -18.04 -15.69
N ALA A 293 0.61 -17.80 -16.75
CA ALA A 293 0.98 -18.82 -17.73
C ALA A 293 1.85 -19.92 -17.09
N VAL A 294 2.77 -19.61 -16.17
CA VAL A 294 3.57 -20.60 -15.45
C VAL A 294 2.71 -21.44 -14.49
N ILE A 295 1.79 -20.82 -13.74
CA ILE A 295 0.87 -21.54 -12.83
C ILE A 295 -0.11 -22.40 -13.63
N ALA A 296 -0.69 -21.85 -14.70
CA ALA A 296 -1.59 -22.57 -15.61
C ALA A 296 -0.84 -23.68 -16.37
N ALA A 297 0.40 -23.46 -16.80
CA ALA A 297 1.24 -24.49 -17.41
C ALA A 297 1.67 -25.56 -16.40
N ALA A 298 1.91 -25.22 -15.13
CA ALA A 298 2.19 -26.21 -14.08
C ALA A 298 0.94 -27.07 -13.78
N LEU A 299 -0.24 -26.46 -13.67
CA LEU A 299 -1.51 -27.18 -13.52
C LEU A 299 -1.86 -28.01 -14.77
N ALA A 300 -1.68 -27.46 -15.97
CA ALA A 300 -1.90 -28.18 -17.22
C ALA A 300 -0.88 -29.31 -17.40
N ALA A 301 0.40 -29.11 -17.08
CA ALA A 301 1.42 -30.16 -17.09
C ALA A 301 1.12 -31.24 -16.05
N PHE A 302 0.62 -30.89 -14.86
CA PHE A 302 0.18 -31.85 -13.85
C PHE A 302 -1.02 -32.69 -14.33
N LEU A 303 -2.02 -32.04 -14.94
CA LEU A 303 -3.19 -32.70 -15.52
C LEU A 303 -2.83 -33.57 -16.73
N VAL A 304 -2.00 -33.08 -17.66
CA VAL A 304 -1.50 -33.80 -18.83
C VAL A 304 -0.60 -34.96 -18.43
N TRP A 305 0.30 -34.79 -17.45
CA TRP A 305 1.10 -35.88 -16.87
C TRP A 305 0.21 -36.97 -16.26
N GLY A 306 -0.89 -36.58 -15.61
CA GLY A 306 -1.92 -37.50 -15.12
C GLY A 306 -2.66 -38.26 -16.22
N PHE A 307 -3.18 -37.54 -17.23
CA PHE A 307 -4.03 -38.07 -18.30
C PHE A 307 -3.24 -38.79 -19.40
N ALA A 308 -2.24 -38.13 -20.00
CA ALA A 308 -1.46 -38.65 -21.13
C ALA A 308 -0.48 -39.76 -20.68
N GLY A 309 0.05 -39.69 -19.45
CA GLY A 309 0.91 -40.74 -18.89
C GLY A 309 0.19 -42.06 -18.55
N GLY A 310 -1.11 -42.17 -18.86
CA GLY A 310 -1.94 -43.36 -18.59
C GLY A 310 -2.15 -43.66 -17.09
N LYS A 311 -1.54 -42.89 -16.18
CA LYS A 311 -1.59 -43.12 -14.73
C LYS A 311 -2.99 -42.96 -14.18
N PHE A 312 -3.82 -42.02 -14.67
CA PHE A 312 -5.24 -41.99 -14.28
C PHE A 312 -6.00 -43.25 -14.73
N LYS A 313 -5.76 -43.76 -15.95
CA LYS A 313 -6.41 -44.99 -16.45
C LYS A 313 -5.96 -46.24 -15.69
N LYS A 314 -4.69 -46.26 -15.24
CA LYS A 314 -4.09 -47.29 -14.37
C LYS A 314 -4.50 -47.15 -12.90
N PHE A 315 -4.82 -45.94 -12.44
CA PHE A 315 -5.41 -45.64 -11.13
C PHE A 315 -6.86 -46.14 -11.08
N PHE A 316 -7.71 -45.73 -12.03
CA PHE A 316 -9.11 -46.18 -12.17
C PHE A 316 -9.27 -47.69 -12.37
N ARG A 317 -8.25 -48.40 -12.86
CA ARG A 317 -8.21 -49.88 -12.96
C ARG A 317 -7.39 -50.57 -11.85
N GLY A 318 -6.69 -49.83 -11.00
CA GLY A 318 -5.84 -50.37 -9.94
C GLY A 318 -6.62 -50.68 -8.67
N GLU A 319 -6.04 -51.50 -7.79
CA GLU A 319 -6.65 -51.85 -6.50
C GLU A 319 -7.07 -50.61 -5.70
N LYS A 320 -6.25 -49.54 -5.72
CA LYS A 320 -6.56 -48.28 -5.02
C LYS A 320 -7.91 -47.68 -5.40
N PHE A 321 -8.32 -47.71 -6.67
CA PHE A 321 -9.65 -47.22 -7.06
C PHE A 321 -10.76 -48.22 -6.69
N ARG A 322 -10.47 -49.52 -6.66
CA ARG A 322 -11.39 -50.52 -6.09
C ARG A 322 -11.62 -50.28 -4.59
N THR A 323 -10.56 -49.92 -3.85
CA THR A 323 -10.62 -49.51 -2.44
C THR A 323 -11.38 -48.20 -2.24
N ILE A 324 -11.16 -47.17 -3.09
CA ILE A 324 -11.93 -45.92 -3.06
C ILE A 324 -13.42 -46.18 -3.33
N LYS A 325 -13.74 -47.01 -4.33
CA LYS A 325 -15.13 -47.37 -4.66
C LYS A 325 -15.81 -48.20 -3.56
N ALA A 326 -15.05 -49.06 -2.85
CA ALA A 326 -15.53 -49.76 -1.67
C ALA A 326 -15.81 -48.81 -0.49
N HIS A 327 -14.90 -47.86 -0.24
CA HIS A 327 -15.01 -46.87 0.85
C HIS A 327 -15.70 -45.56 0.41
N LYS A 328 -16.53 -45.61 -0.64
CA LYS A 328 -17.17 -44.42 -1.26
C LYS A 328 -17.88 -43.50 -0.26
N LEU A 329 -18.44 -44.07 0.82
CA LEU A 329 -19.11 -43.34 1.90
C LEU A 329 -18.13 -42.51 2.74
N LEU A 330 -16.96 -43.06 3.09
CA LEU A 330 -15.92 -42.31 3.82
C LEU A 330 -15.39 -41.14 2.99
N TYR A 331 -15.15 -41.36 1.69
CA TYR A 331 -14.76 -40.28 0.78
C TYR A 331 -15.87 -39.23 0.62
N ALA A 332 -17.14 -39.63 0.55
CA ALA A 332 -18.27 -38.70 0.49
C ALA A 332 -18.41 -37.85 1.77
N MET A 333 -18.13 -38.41 2.95
CA MET A 333 -18.12 -37.66 4.22
C MET A 333 -16.91 -36.71 4.33
N LEU A 334 -15.80 -37.01 3.66
CA LEU A 334 -14.59 -36.18 3.63
C LEU A 334 -14.72 -34.97 2.67
N VAL A 335 -15.49 -35.09 1.59
CA VAL A 335 -15.66 -34.04 0.57
C VAL A 335 -16.12 -32.68 1.17
N PRO A 336 -17.17 -32.58 2.01
CA PRO A 336 -17.60 -31.30 2.57
C PRO A 336 -16.50 -30.57 3.36
N GLY A 337 -15.75 -31.29 4.20
CA GLY A 337 -14.64 -30.71 4.97
C GLY A 337 -13.48 -30.25 4.08
N LEU A 338 -13.17 -31.01 3.03
CA LEU A 338 -12.12 -30.67 2.08
C LEU A 338 -12.51 -29.49 1.18
N VAL A 339 -13.78 -29.40 0.76
CA VAL A 339 -14.35 -28.24 0.03
C VAL A 339 -14.31 -26.99 0.91
N PHE A 340 -14.72 -27.08 2.17
CA PHE A 340 -14.63 -25.97 3.13
C PHE A 340 -13.19 -25.48 3.27
N LEU A 341 -12.22 -26.40 3.43
CA LEU A 341 -10.80 -26.07 3.55
C LEU A 341 -10.24 -25.41 2.27
N ILE A 342 -10.61 -25.91 1.08
CA ILE A 342 -10.23 -25.27 -0.19
C ILE A 342 -10.77 -23.83 -0.28
N ILE A 343 -12.06 -23.62 0.01
CA ILE A 343 -12.72 -22.32 -0.17
C ILE A 343 -12.29 -21.30 0.88
N PHE A 344 -12.14 -21.69 2.14
CA PHE A 344 -11.90 -20.75 3.25
C PHE A 344 -10.46 -20.70 3.76
N ALA A 345 -9.60 -21.66 3.41
CA ALA A 345 -8.18 -21.62 3.78
C ALA A 345 -7.25 -21.48 2.56
N TYR A 346 -7.36 -22.33 1.54
CA TYR A 346 -6.43 -22.26 0.39
C TYR A 346 -6.76 -21.15 -0.62
N MET A 347 -8.04 -20.90 -0.92
CA MET A 347 -8.41 -19.86 -1.90
C MET A 347 -7.98 -18.44 -1.44
N PRO A 348 -8.14 -18.05 -0.16
CA PRO A 348 -7.60 -16.76 0.32
C PRO A 348 -6.07 -16.65 0.24
N MET A 349 -5.31 -17.75 0.23
CA MET A 349 -3.85 -17.70 0.04
C MET A 349 -3.44 -17.17 -1.34
N PHE A 350 -4.32 -17.23 -2.35
CA PHE A 350 -4.09 -16.51 -3.62
C PHE A 350 -3.98 -15.00 -3.41
N GLY A 351 -4.69 -14.46 -2.41
CA GLY A 351 -4.63 -13.06 -2.03
C GLY A 351 -3.24 -12.61 -1.56
N LEU A 352 -2.35 -13.53 -1.14
CA LEU A 352 -0.96 -13.20 -0.78
C LEU A 352 -0.16 -12.59 -1.93
N VAL A 353 -0.62 -12.71 -3.17
CA VAL A 353 -0.02 -12.02 -4.33
C VAL A 353 -0.06 -10.48 -4.16
N SER A 354 -1.02 -9.92 -3.42
CA SER A 354 -1.08 -8.48 -3.13
C SER A 354 0.14 -7.95 -2.36
N ALA A 355 0.86 -8.80 -1.62
CA ALA A 355 2.12 -8.42 -0.96
C ALA A 355 3.24 -8.06 -1.94
N PHE A 356 3.11 -8.45 -3.22
CA PHE A 356 4.06 -8.17 -4.31
C PHE A 356 3.50 -7.18 -5.34
N GLN A 357 2.31 -6.63 -5.09
CA GLN A 357 1.62 -5.69 -5.97
C GLN A 357 1.36 -4.36 -5.25
N GLU A 358 1.17 -3.28 -6.00
CA GLU A 358 0.53 -2.05 -5.50
C GLU A 358 -0.98 -2.25 -5.55
N TYR A 359 -1.49 -3.06 -4.63
CA TYR A 359 -2.86 -3.57 -4.62
C TYR A 359 -3.84 -2.52 -4.12
N ARG A 360 -4.85 -2.26 -4.95
CA ARG A 360 -5.96 -1.37 -4.66
C ARG A 360 -7.28 -2.10 -4.90
N LEU A 361 -8.21 -1.98 -3.96
CA LEU A 361 -9.51 -2.66 -3.97
C LEU A 361 -10.32 -2.42 -5.26
N THR A 362 -10.24 -1.20 -5.80
CA THR A 362 -10.94 -0.78 -7.03
C THR A 362 -10.41 -1.45 -8.30
N GLU A 363 -9.25 -2.09 -8.24
CA GLU A 363 -8.52 -2.60 -9.41
C GLU A 363 -8.51 -4.13 -9.45
N GLY A 364 -8.54 -4.75 -8.27
CA GLY A 364 -8.44 -6.20 -8.09
C GLY A 364 -7.05 -6.76 -8.40
N PHE A 365 -6.88 -8.05 -8.12
CA PHE A 365 -5.59 -8.74 -8.21
C PHE A 365 -4.99 -8.81 -9.62
N PHE A 366 -5.81 -8.68 -10.66
CA PHE A 366 -5.40 -8.83 -12.06
C PHE A 366 -4.97 -7.53 -12.74
N ASN A 367 -5.38 -6.37 -12.23
CA ASN A 367 -5.01 -5.06 -12.80
C ASN A 367 -4.03 -4.27 -11.93
N SER A 368 -3.86 -4.65 -10.65
CA SER A 368 -2.89 -4.04 -9.73
C SER A 368 -1.45 -4.24 -10.22
N GLU A 369 -0.65 -3.17 -10.24
CA GLU A 369 0.75 -3.22 -10.70
C GLU A 369 1.60 -4.17 -9.86
N PHE A 370 2.44 -5.00 -10.50
CA PHE A 370 3.39 -5.86 -9.80
C PHE A 370 4.70 -5.11 -9.50
N VAL A 371 4.93 -4.81 -8.22
CA VAL A 371 6.08 -4.05 -7.72
C VAL A 371 7.16 -4.92 -7.07
N GLY A 372 6.98 -6.25 -7.10
CA GLY A 372 7.96 -7.21 -6.59
C GLY A 372 8.20 -7.06 -5.09
N PHE A 373 9.46 -6.91 -4.69
CA PHE A 373 9.83 -6.85 -3.26
C PHE A 373 9.77 -5.45 -2.64
N LYS A 374 9.24 -4.43 -3.33
CA LYS A 374 9.13 -3.03 -2.85
C LYS A 374 8.63 -2.93 -1.40
N HIS A 375 7.51 -3.58 -1.10
CA HIS A 375 6.91 -3.55 0.25
C HIS A 375 7.80 -4.22 1.29
N PHE A 376 8.42 -5.35 0.97
CA PHE A 376 9.37 -6.01 1.88
C PHE A 376 10.63 -5.17 2.12
N ILE A 377 11.14 -4.47 1.11
CA ILE A 377 12.26 -3.54 1.27
C ILE A 377 11.87 -2.42 2.24
N HIS A 378 10.68 -1.82 2.09
CA HIS A 378 10.17 -0.81 3.03
C HIS A 378 9.99 -1.36 4.46
N LEU A 379 9.54 -2.62 4.62
CA LEU A 379 9.44 -3.26 5.93
C LEU A 379 10.80 -3.52 6.62
N PHE A 380 11.89 -3.66 5.85
CA PHE A 380 13.23 -3.99 6.35
C PHE A 380 14.26 -2.85 6.22
N SER A 381 13.95 -1.74 5.54
CA SER A 381 14.87 -0.59 5.40
C SER A 381 15.09 0.14 6.73
N GLY A 382 14.13 0.04 7.65
CA GLY A 382 14.19 0.69 8.96
C GLY A 382 13.95 2.21 8.93
N GLU A 383 13.48 2.73 7.80
CA GLU A 383 13.21 4.16 7.60
C GLU A 383 11.92 4.61 8.32
N ASP A 384 10.95 3.70 8.50
CA ASP A 384 9.74 3.95 9.29
C ASP A 384 9.85 3.34 10.69
N GLU A 385 9.91 4.21 11.70
CA GLU A 385 9.96 3.83 13.10
C GLU A 385 8.69 3.07 13.56
N THR A 386 7.55 3.31 12.90
CA THR A 386 6.26 2.68 13.20
C THR A 386 6.32 1.18 12.98
N ILE A 387 6.91 0.73 11.87
CA ILE A 387 7.08 -0.68 11.54
C ILE A 387 7.97 -1.38 12.59
N TYR A 388 9.07 -0.74 13.02
CA TYR A 388 9.91 -1.27 14.09
C TYR A 388 9.15 -1.40 15.43
N ARG A 389 8.43 -0.35 15.85
CA ARG A 389 7.61 -0.37 17.07
C ARG A 389 6.57 -1.50 17.02
N VAL A 390 5.93 -1.70 15.87
CA VAL A 390 4.95 -2.77 15.64
C VAL A 390 5.55 -4.16 15.77
N PHE A 391 6.66 -4.46 15.08
CA PHE A 391 7.32 -5.76 15.20
C PHE A 391 7.79 -6.03 16.63
N ARG A 392 8.38 -5.03 17.30
CA ARG A 392 8.76 -5.09 18.71
C ARG A 392 7.56 -5.46 19.57
N ASN A 393 6.47 -4.70 19.48
CA ASN A 393 5.30 -4.89 20.34
C ASN A 393 4.63 -6.25 20.13
N THR A 394 4.44 -6.69 18.88
CA THR A 394 3.89 -8.03 18.57
C THR A 394 4.76 -9.13 19.18
N ILE A 395 6.08 -9.06 19.05
CA ILE A 395 7.00 -10.07 19.62
C ILE A 395 6.98 -10.02 21.16
N TYR A 396 7.11 -8.84 21.76
CA TYR A 396 7.17 -8.68 23.22
C TYR A 396 5.87 -9.15 23.89
N ILE A 397 4.70 -8.72 23.41
CA ILE A 397 3.40 -9.13 23.96
C ILE A 397 3.27 -10.66 23.91
N SER A 398 3.64 -11.29 22.81
CA SER A 398 3.50 -12.74 22.65
C SER A 398 4.53 -13.55 23.44
N VAL A 399 5.78 -13.09 23.54
CA VAL A 399 6.79 -13.72 24.40
C VAL A 399 6.39 -13.61 25.87
N ILE A 400 5.89 -12.46 26.33
CA ILE A 400 5.36 -12.29 27.69
C ILE A 400 4.16 -13.22 27.89
N ARG A 401 3.16 -13.21 26.99
CA ARG A 401 1.99 -14.10 27.08
C ARG A 401 2.36 -15.58 27.14
N ILE A 402 3.34 -16.05 26.38
CA ILE A 402 3.75 -17.46 26.44
C ILE A 402 4.53 -17.72 27.73
N GLY A 403 5.44 -16.82 28.11
CA GLY A 403 6.17 -16.88 29.37
C GLY A 403 5.29 -16.83 30.62
N THR A 404 4.10 -16.23 30.55
CA THR A 404 3.10 -16.23 31.64
C THR A 404 2.10 -17.37 31.50
N ASN A 405 1.44 -17.49 30.35
CA ASN A 405 0.24 -18.32 30.22
C ASN A 405 0.58 -19.80 30.23
N PHE A 406 1.55 -20.24 29.43
CA PHE A 406 1.92 -21.65 29.34
C PHE A 406 2.30 -22.25 30.71
N PRO A 407 3.26 -21.67 31.49
CA PRO A 407 3.62 -22.25 32.78
C PRO A 407 2.52 -22.06 33.84
N MET A 408 1.77 -20.96 33.84
CA MET A 408 0.70 -20.75 34.82
C MET A 408 -0.49 -21.70 34.61
N ILE A 409 -0.85 -22.00 33.35
CA ILE A 409 -1.90 -22.97 33.02
C ILE A 409 -1.45 -24.39 33.42
N LEU A 410 -0.21 -24.78 33.08
CA LEU A 410 0.34 -26.07 33.47
C LEU A 410 0.40 -26.22 35.00
N LEU A 411 0.91 -25.20 35.71
CA LEU A 411 0.97 -25.17 37.17
C LEU A 411 -0.43 -25.28 37.79
N PHE A 412 -1.39 -24.50 37.28
CA PHE A 412 -2.78 -24.55 37.76
C PHE A 412 -3.41 -25.93 37.55
N ALA A 413 -3.17 -26.58 36.41
CA ALA A 413 -3.62 -27.96 36.17
C ALA A 413 -3.03 -28.97 37.17
N LEU A 414 -1.73 -28.88 37.47
CA LEU A 414 -1.07 -29.76 38.46
C LEU A 414 -1.57 -29.53 39.89
N LEU A 415 -1.79 -28.26 40.28
CA LEU A 415 -2.37 -27.89 41.58
C LEU A 415 -3.82 -28.40 41.69
N LEU A 416 -4.63 -28.15 40.66
CA LEU A 416 -6.02 -28.61 40.57
C LEU A 416 -6.13 -30.14 40.58
N ASN A 417 -5.18 -30.85 39.97
CA ASN A 417 -5.15 -32.29 40.01
C ASN A 417 -4.93 -32.83 41.43
N SER A 418 -4.09 -32.13 42.20
CA SER A 418 -3.75 -32.47 43.59
C SER A 418 -4.91 -32.25 44.58
N ILE A 419 -6.02 -31.61 44.18
CA ILE A 419 -7.21 -31.43 45.04
C ILE A 419 -7.96 -32.75 45.20
N ARG A 420 -7.91 -33.32 46.42
CA ARG A 420 -8.58 -34.58 46.78
C ARG A 420 -10.12 -34.45 46.91
N ASN A 421 -10.64 -33.27 47.25
CA ASN A 421 -12.09 -33.07 47.39
C ASN A 421 -12.73 -32.76 46.03
N ARG A 422 -13.51 -33.72 45.51
CA ARG A 422 -14.22 -33.62 44.22
C ARG A 422 -15.11 -32.38 44.08
N TYR A 423 -15.74 -31.94 45.17
CA TYR A 423 -16.66 -30.79 45.14
C TYR A 423 -15.88 -29.47 45.00
N VAL A 424 -14.76 -29.34 45.72
CA VAL A 424 -13.85 -28.18 45.60
C VAL A 424 -13.21 -28.15 44.21
N LYS A 425 -12.73 -29.30 43.71
CA LYS A 425 -12.14 -29.43 42.37
C LYS A 425 -13.14 -29.00 41.28
N GLY A 426 -14.38 -29.48 41.33
CA GLY A 426 -15.44 -29.10 40.39
C GLY A 426 -15.87 -27.63 40.48
N ALA A 427 -15.94 -27.07 41.69
CA ALA A 427 -16.25 -25.65 41.88
C ALA A 427 -15.15 -24.75 41.29
N VAL A 428 -13.88 -25.03 41.62
CA VAL A 428 -12.71 -24.30 41.08
C VAL A 428 -12.65 -24.42 39.56
N GLN A 429 -12.86 -25.62 38.99
CA GLN A 429 -12.97 -25.80 37.53
C GLN A 429 -14.04 -24.88 36.94
N THR A 430 -15.27 -24.96 37.44
CA THR A 430 -16.40 -24.19 36.90
C THR A 430 -16.13 -22.68 36.94
N MET A 431 -15.62 -22.17 38.06
CA MET A 431 -15.26 -20.76 38.21
C MET A 431 -14.13 -20.34 37.26
N SER A 432 -13.08 -21.15 37.11
CA SER A 432 -11.95 -20.87 36.22
C SER A 432 -12.30 -21.00 34.73
N TYR A 433 -13.32 -21.77 34.38
CA TYR A 433 -13.73 -21.99 32.98
C TYR A 433 -14.66 -20.86 32.48
N MET A 434 -15.42 -20.23 33.37
CA MET A 434 -16.40 -19.18 33.04
C MET A 434 -15.82 -17.98 32.24
N PRO A 435 -14.63 -17.43 32.55
CA PRO A 435 -14.03 -16.31 31.80
C PRO A 435 -13.85 -16.55 30.30
N ASN A 436 -13.65 -17.80 29.88
CA ASN A 436 -13.46 -18.13 28.47
C ASN A 436 -14.70 -17.79 27.62
N PHE A 437 -15.90 -17.82 28.21
CA PHE A 437 -17.16 -17.52 27.51
C PHE A 437 -17.50 -16.02 27.43
N VAL A 438 -16.77 -15.15 28.15
CA VAL A 438 -17.00 -13.69 28.14
C VAL A 438 -16.32 -13.06 26.91
N SER A 439 -17.02 -12.25 26.12
CA SER A 439 -16.43 -11.63 24.92
C SER A 439 -15.32 -10.62 25.29
N TRP A 440 -14.36 -10.40 24.39
CA TRP A 440 -13.29 -9.41 24.62
C TRP A 440 -13.84 -8.00 24.85
N VAL A 441 -14.92 -7.62 24.16
CA VAL A 441 -15.62 -6.33 24.36
C VAL A 441 -16.18 -6.20 25.77
N ALA A 442 -16.81 -7.25 26.31
CA ALA A 442 -17.32 -7.24 27.69
C ALA A 442 -16.18 -7.18 28.71
N ILE A 443 -15.08 -7.91 28.48
CA ILE A 443 -13.86 -7.81 29.30
C ILE A 443 -13.30 -6.39 29.24
N GLY A 444 -13.27 -5.76 28.06
CA GLY A 444 -12.84 -4.37 27.87
C GLY A 444 -13.63 -3.39 28.73
N GLY A 445 -14.97 -3.46 28.70
CA GLY A 445 -15.84 -2.66 29.57
C GLY A 445 -15.59 -2.91 31.07
N MET A 446 -15.34 -4.16 31.47
CA MET A 446 -14.96 -4.48 32.86
C MET A 446 -13.61 -3.89 33.24
N MET A 447 -12.59 -4.00 32.38
CA MET A 447 -11.27 -3.43 32.62
C MET A 447 -11.30 -1.90 32.67
N TYR A 448 -12.04 -1.24 31.78
CA TYR A 448 -12.25 0.21 31.83
C TYR A 448 -12.90 0.64 33.15
N GLY A 449 -13.88 -0.13 33.66
CA GLY A 449 -14.48 0.08 34.98
C GLY A 449 -13.53 -0.15 36.17
N LEU A 450 -12.47 -0.95 36.02
CA LEU A 450 -11.47 -1.21 37.05
C LEU A 450 -10.30 -0.19 37.03
N PHE A 451 -9.85 0.18 35.84
CA PHE A 451 -8.68 1.02 35.55
C PHE A 451 -9.03 2.50 35.25
N SER A 452 -10.31 2.89 35.28
CA SER A 452 -10.72 4.30 35.21
C SER A 452 -10.01 5.15 36.28
N VAL A 453 -9.62 6.36 35.92
CA VAL A 453 -8.95 7.30 36.84
C VAL A 453 -9.90 7.76 37.94
N ASP A 454 -11.08 8.24 37.57
CA ASP A 454 -12.00 8.93 38.49
C ASP A 454 -12.82 7.96 39.36
N TYR A 455 -13.16 6.78 38.84
CA TYR A 455 -14.05 5.84 39.51
C TYR A 455 -13.54 4.40 39.58
N GLY A 456 -12.38 4.09 39.00
CA GLY A 456 -11.81 2.74 38.96
C GLY A 456 -11.54 2.15 40.34
N ALA A 457 -11.91 0.88 40.52
CA ALA A 457 -11.72 0.17 41.78
C ALA A 457 -10.24 0.06 42.19
N ILE A 458 -9.33 -0.07 41.21
CA ILE A 458 -7.90 -0.21 41.46
C ILE A 458 -7.31 1.11 41.96
N ASN A 459 -7.64 2.24 41.33
CA ASN A 459 -7.19 3.56 41.78
C ASN A 459 -7.77 3.94 43.15
N LYS A 460 -9.03 3.59 43.44
CA LYS A 460 -9.61 3.75 44.78
C LYS A 460 -8.85 2.98 45.87
N LEU A 461 -8.39 1.77 45.56
CA LEU A 461 -7.58 0.95 46.48
C LEU A 461 -6.15 1.49 46.64
N LEU A 462 -5.53 1.97 45.56
CA LEU A 462 -4.22 2.63 45.64
C LEU A 462 -4.27 3.90 46.50
N VAL A 463 -5.27 4.74 46.29
CA VAL A 463 -5.48 5.97 47.08
C VAL A 463 -5.79 5.65 48.55
N SER A 464 -6.54 4.58 48.85
CA SER A 464 -6.77 4.16 50.24
C SER A 464 -5.51 3.60 50.93
N MET A 465 -4.52 3.15 50.16
CA MET A 465 -3.18 2.77 50.63
C MET A 465 -2.18 3.94 50.65
N GLY A 466 -2.60 5.16 50.32
CA GLY A 466 -1.77 6.37 50.34
C GLY A 466 -0.93 6.61 49.07
N ALA A 467 -1.16 5.86 47.99
CA ALA A 467 -0.51 6.09 46.70
C ALA A 467 -1.31 7.08 45.83
N SER A 468 -0.63 7.75 44.89
CA SER A 468 -1.28 8.59 43.89
C SER A 468 -2.10 7.76 42.89
N PRO A 469 -3.21 8.29 42.34
CA PRO A 469 -3.94 7.61 41.28
C PRO A 469 -3.07 7.50 40.02
N VAL A 470 -3.13 6.35 39.35
CA VAL A 470 -2.35 6.07 38.13
C VAL A 470 -3.22 6.31 36.91
N HIS A 471 -2.66 6.97 35.89
CA HIS A 471 -3.36 7.23 34.63
C HIS A 471 -3.20 6.04 33.68
N TRP A 472 -3.82 4.91 34.02
CA TRP A 472 -3.61 3.62 33.33
C TRP A 472 -3.74 3.71 31.80
N TYR A 473 -4.68 4.48 31.26
CA TYR A 473 -4.88 4.64 29.81
C TYR A 473 -3.97 5.69 29.15
N ALA A 474 -3.14 6.42 29.91
CA ALA A 474 -2.11 7.32 29.39
C ALA A 474 -0.68 6.79 29.63
N GLU A 475 -0.48 5.92 30.63
CA GLU A 475 0.82 5.33 30.97
C GLU A 475 1.00 3.96 30.31
N SER A 476 1.65 3.95 29.14
CA SER A 476 1.90 2.76 28.33
C SER A 476 2.69 1.63 29.04
N GLN A 477 3.54 1.97 30.01
CA GLN A 477 4.47 1.06 30.70
C GLN A 477 3.84 -0.19 31.34
N TYR A 478 2.56 -0.16 31.73
CA TYR A 478 1.89 -1.29 32.36
C TYR A 478 1.23 -2.27 31.37
N TRP A 479 1.04 -1.86 30.11
CA TRP A 479 0.06 -2.51 29.22
C TRP A 479 0.43 -3.91 28.76
N TRP A 480 1.72 -4.20 28.55
CA TRP A 480 2.15 -5.56 28.23
C TRP A 480 1.78 -6.56 29.35
N TRP A 481 1.87 -6.15 30.61
CA TRP A 481 1.46 -6.98 31.75
C TRP A 481 -0.06 -7.06 31.91
N ILE A 482 -0.79 -5.96 31.71
CA ILE A 482 -2.26 -5.96 31.74
C ILE A 482 -2.82 -6.89 30.65
N LEU A 483 -2.28 -6.84 29.43
CA LEU A 483 -2.66 -7.71 28.30
C LEU A 483 -2.29 -9.18 28.55
N ALA A 484 -1.14 -9.46 29.19
CA ALA A 484 -0.77 -10.82 29.57
C ALA A 484 -1.68 -11.38 30.67
N LEU A 485 -1.95 -10.61 31.73
CA LEU A 485 -2.80 -11.04 32.86
C LEU A 485 -4.26 -11.22 32.47
N THR A 486 -4.83 -10.33 31.64
CA THR A 486 -6.20 -10.49 31.12
C THR A 486 -6.31 -11.66 30.14
N SER A 487 -5.26 -11.96 29.38
CA SER A 487 -5.15 -13.17 28.56
C SER A 487 -5.08 -14.44 29.42
N LEU A 488 -4.22 -14.46 30.43
CA LEU A 488 -4.12 -15.56 31.39
C LEU A 488 -5.47 -15.82 32.07
N TRP A 489 -6.12 -14.79 32.63
CA TRP A 489 -7.40 -14.92 33.32
C TRP A 489 -8.49 -15.53 32.41
N LYS A 490 -8.57 -15.09 31.15
CA LYS A 490 -9.52 -15.64 30.18
C LYS A 490 -9.21 -17.09 29.80
N SER A 491 -7.94 -17.41 29.54
CA SER A 491 -7.51 -18.70 28.99
C SER A 491 -7.21 -19.78 30.04
N MET A 492 -7.05 -19.41 31.32
CA MET A 492 -6.59 -20.31 32.39
C MET A 492 -7.42 -21.58 32.48
N GLY A 493 -8.75 -21.44 32.55
CA GLY A 493 -9.65 -22.58 32.63
C GLY A 493 -9.61 -23.48 31.40
N TRP A 494 -9.68 -22.89 30.21
CA TRP A 494 -9.74 -23.66 28.96
C TRP A 494 -8.47 -24.49 28.72
N GLY A 495 -7.29 -23.87 28.85
CA GLY A 495 -6.02 -24.60 28.69
C GLY A 495 -5.83 -25.70 29.74
N THR A 496 -6.41 -25.52 30.93
CA THR A 496 -6.39 -26.53 31.99
C THR A 496 -7.17 -27.80 31.62
N ILE A 497 -8.22 -27.72 30.79
CA ILE A 497 -8.99 -28.89 30.35
C ILE A 497 -8.10 -29.90 29.61
N ILE A 498 -7.22 -29.41 28.74
CA ILE A 498 -6.31 -30.23 27.93
C ILE A 498 -5.31 -30.98 28.82
N TYR A 499 -4.74 -30.30 29.81
CA TYR A 499 -3.86 -30.96 30.78
C TYR A 499 -4.63 -31.91 31.70
N MET A 500 -5.85 -31.57 32.12
CA MET A 500 -6.67 -32.44 32.97
C MET A 500 -7.10 -33.74 32.28
N SER A 501 -7.35 -33.74 30.97
CA SER A 501 -7.64 -34.98 30.22
C SER A 501 -6.39 -35.84 30.03
N ALA A 502 -5.24 -35.23 29.75
CA ALA A 502 -3.94 -35.92 29.70
C ALA A 502 -3.59 -36.58 31.06
N LEU A 503 -3.77 -35.83 32.16
CA LEU A 503 -3.56 -36.32 33.52
C LEU A 503 -4.46 -37.51 33.88
N GLY A 504 -5.71 -37.51 33.38
CA GLY A 504 -6.65 -38.62 33.53
C GLY A 504 -6.33 -39.86 32.67
N SER A 505 -5.34 -39.77 31.79
CA SER A 505 -4.88 -40.87 30.93
C SER A 505 -3.66 -41.62 31.52
N ILE A 506 -3.10 -41.14 32.63
CA ILE A 506 -1.97 -41.79 33.32
C ILE A 506 -2.50 -42.93 34.21
N ASP A 507 -1.86 -44.10 34.11
CA ASP A 507 -2.20 -45.26 34.93
C ASP A 507 -2.01 -44.98 36.44
N SER A 508 -3.01 -45.36 37.24
CA SER A 508 -2.97 -45.33 38.71
C SER A 508 -1.84 -46.20 39.29
N GLU A 509 -1.50 -47.32 38.66
CA GLU A 509 -0.47 -48.23 39.17
C GLU A 509 0.91 -47.54 39.30
N LEU A 510 1.22 -46.59 38.41
CA LEU A 510 2.44 -45.78 38.47
C LEU A 510 2.48 -44.87 39.70
N TYR A 511 1.32 -44.34 40.12
CA TYR A 511 1.20 -43.52 41.33
C TYR A 511 1.30 -44.35 42.62
N ASP A 512 0.79 -45.58 42.59
CA ASP A 512 0.82 -46.51 43.72
C ASP A 512 2.22 -47.11 43.91
N ALA A 513 2.89 -47.52 42.83
CA ALA A 513 4.30 -47.91 42.86
C ALA A 513 5.19 -46.78 43.43
N CYS A 514 4.98 -45.54 42.98
CA CYS A 514 5.70 -44.38 43.51
C CYS A 514 5.42 -44.14 45.01
N MET A 515 4.23 -44.48 45.54
CA MET A 515 3.98 -44.43 46.99
C MET A 515 4.75 -45.49 47.77
N ILE A 516 4.82 -46.71 47.25
CA ILE A 516 5.53 -47.83 47.87
C ILE A 516 7.03 -47.49 47.99
N ASP A 517 7.60 -46.82 46.98
CA ASP A 517 8.98 -46.29 46.96
C ASP A 517 9.20 -45.04 47.85
N GLY A 518 8.27 -44.71 48.74
CA GLY A 518 8.35 -43.54 49.63
C GLY A 518 8.13 -42.19 48.94
N GLY A 519 7.51 -42.17 47.76
CA GLY A 519 7.24 -40.97 46.97
C GLY A 519 6.12 -40.10 47.54
N GLY A 520 6.51 -39.01 48.21
CA GLY A 520 5.60 -37.91 48.57
C GLY A 520 5.02 -37.17 47.36
N GLY A 521 4.06 -36.27 47.59
CA GLY A 521 3.30 -35.58 46.53
C GLY A 521 4.17 -34.93 45.45
N PHE A 522 5.21 -34.18 45.85
CA PHE A 522 6.14 -33.55 44.91
C PHE A 522 6.86 -34.58 44.01
N ARG A 523 7.34 -35.70 44.57
CA ARG A 523 8.04 -36.75 43.82
C ARG A 523 7.12 -37.42 42.81
N LYS A 524 5.84 -37.64 43.15
CA LYS A 524 4.83 -38.10 42.18
C LYS A 524 4.68 -37.12 41.03
N THR A 525 4.56 -35.83 41.33
CA THR A 525 4.42 -34.78 40.30
C THR A 525 5.62 -34.73 39.37
N THR A 526 6.85 -34.80 39.89
CA THR A 526 8.07 -34.71 39.08
C THR A 526 8.44 -35.99 38.34
N THR A 527 8.14 -37.17 38.91
CA THR A 527 8.64 -38.47 38.40
C THR A 527 7.58 -39.25 37.63
N VAL A 528 6.28 -39.09 37.96
CA VAL A 528 5.18 -39.79 37.28
C VAL A 528 4.36 -38.81 36.45
N THR A 529 3.84 -37.75 37.07
CA THR A 529 2.86 -36.87 36.44
C THR A 529 3.43 -36.07 35.28
N LEU A 530 4.50 -35.31 35.50
CA LEU A 530 5.06 -34.40 34.50
C LEU A 530 5.66 -35.15 33.30
N PRO A 531 6.40 -36.28 33.47
CA PRO A 531 6.81 -37.12 32.34
C PRO A 531 5.60 -37.74 31.62
N GLY A 532 4.59 -38.21 32.35
CA GLY A 532 3.39 -38.84 31.80
C GLY A 532 2.54 -37.95 30.90
N ILE A 533 2.56 -36.62 31.11
CA ILE A 533 1.90 -35.64 30.22
C ILE A 533 2.85 -34.93 29.25
N MET A 534 4.14 -35.27 29.20
CA MET A 534 5.14 -34.48 28.47
C MET A 534 4.83 -34.35 26.97
N ASN A 535 4.31 -35.40 26.33
CA ASN A 535 3.84 -35.34 24.94
C ASN A 535 2.76 -34.26 24.72
N VAL A 536 1.80 -34.13 25.65
CA VAL A 536 0.73 -33.13 25.56
C VAL A 536 1.26 -31.72 25.87
N VAL A 537 2.19 -31.59 26.82
CA VAL A 537 2.90 -30.34 27.13
C VAL A 537 3.69 -29.85 25.92
N MET A 538 4.42 -30.74 25.24
CA MET A 538 5.17 -30.40 24.02
C MET A 538 4.24 -30.06 22.85
N LEU A 539 3.16 -30.81 22.64
CA LEU A 539 2.17 -30.52 21.60
C LEU A 539 1.51 -29.15 21.82
N GLN A 540 1.11 -28.83 23.06
CA GLN A 540 0.58 -27.51 23.41
C GLN A 540 1.62 -26.40 23.20
N LEU A 541 2.88 -26.64 23.59
CA LEU A 541 3.97 -25.67 23.36
C LEU A 541 4.22 -25.41 21.87
N ILE A 542 4.14 -26.42 20.99
CA ILE A 542 4.27 -26.24 19.54
C ILE A 542 3.07 -25.45 18.97
N MET A 543 1.85 -25.74 19.44
CA MET A 543 0.65 -24.99 19.06
C MET A 543 0.73 -23.52 19.50
N ASP A 544 1.16 -23.26 20.74
CA ASP A 544 1.34 -21.90 21.25
C ASP A 544 2.49 -21.18 20.53
N ALA A 545 3.58 -21.89 20.19
CA ALA A 545 4.70 -21.36 19.39
C ALA A 545 4.27 -20.88 18.00
N GLY A 546 3.37 -21.59 17.31
CA GLY A 546 2.80 -21.15 16.05
C GLY A 546 1.88 -19.94 16.17
N ASN A 547 1.31 -19.71 17.35
CA ASN A 547 0.50 -18.54 17.65
C ASN A 547 1.32 -17.37 18.24
N VAL A 548 2.64 -17.50 18.48
CA VAL A 548 3.51 -16.37 18.92
C VAL A 548 3.32 -15.16 18.02
N MET A 549 3.29 -15.36 16.71
CA MET A 549 3.20 -14.25 15.77
C MET A 549 1.80 -13.64 15.71
N LYS A 550 0.77 -14.23 16.32
CA LYS A 550 -0.57 -13.62 16.47
C LYS A 550 -0.62 -12.74 17.72
N ASP A 551 -0.86 -11.46 17.52
CA ASP A 551 -0.96 -10.45 18.58
C ASP A 551 -2.30 -10.46 19.36
N ASN A 552 -3.30 -11.22 18.90
CA ASN A 552 -4.68 -11.16 19.40
C ASN A 552 -5.19 -9.71 19.45
N TYR A 553 -5.07 -8.97 18.34
CA TYR A 553 -5.49 -7.57 18.26
C TYR A 553 -6.92 -7.31 18.78
N GLU A 554 -7.86 -8.25 18.64
CA GLU A 554 -9.21 -8.16 19.25
C GLU A 554 -9.19 -7.87 20.76
N GLN A 555 -8.28 -8.51 21.51
CA GLN A 555 -8.10 -8.23 22.94
C GLN A 555 -7.54 -6.83 23.14
N ILE A 556 -6.53 -6.46 22.36
CA ILE A 556 -5.80 -5.20 22.50
C ILE A 556 -6.79 -4.05 22.26
N LEU A 557 -7.48 -4.05 21.12
CA LEU A 557 -8.51 -3.09 20.75
C LEU A 557 -9.59 -2.97 21.82
N ALA A 558 -10.16 -4.09 22.28
CA ALA A 558 -11.25 -4.07 23.24
C ALA A 558 -10.84 -3.60 24.65
N VAL A 559 -9.66 -4.00 25.14
CA VAL A 559 -9.23 -3.68 26.51
C VAL A 559 -8.59 -2.28 26.60
N SER A 560 -7.82 -1.89 25.59
CA SER A 560 -7.19 -0.55 25.51
C SER A 560 -8.14 0.55 25.05
N SER A 561 -9.28 0.19 24.44
CA SER A 561 -10.21 1.14 23.80
C SER A 561 -9.52 2.05 22.76
N ASP A 562 -8.45 1.56 22.13
CA ASP A 562 -7.59 2.27 21.18
C ASP A 562 -7.09 3.63 21.69
N SER A 563 -6.75 3.73 22.98
CA SER A 563 -6.37 5.00 23.60
C SER A 563 -5.05 5.54 23.03
N PRO A 564 -5.00 6.79 22.51
CA PRO A 564 -3.81 7.34 21.85
C PRO A 564 -2.54 7.35 22.71
N GLY A 565 -2.68 7.51 24.04
CA GLY A 565 -1.54 7.52 24.98
C GLY A 565 -0.81 6.17 25.08
N LEU A 566 -1.37 5.10 24.51
CA LEU A 566 -0.84 3.75 24.60
C LEU A 566 -0.12 3.26 23.33
N GLY A 567 -0.21 4.02 22.23
CA GLY A 567 0.18 3.58 20.87
C GLY A 567 1.57 2.93 20.82
N ASP A 568 2.55 3.51 21.50
CA ASP A 568 3.92 2.96 21.60
C ASP A 568 4.00 1.51 22.09
N THR A 569 2.99 1.02 22.82
CA THR A 569 2.95 -0.35 23.35
C THR A 569 1.85 -1.23 22.78
N ILE A 570 0.74 -0.65 22.29
CA ILE A 570 -0.43 -1.41 21.80
C ILE A 570 -0.51 -1.56 20.29
N THR A 571 0.19 -0.71 19.52
CA THR A 571 0.22 -0.84 18.05
C THR A 571 1.01 -2.09 17.66
N VAL A 572 0.39 -2.96 16.86
CA VAL A 572 0.83 -4.32 16.50
C VAL A 572 0.48 -4.63 15.03
N ILE A 573 0.95 -5.75 14.48
CA ILE A 573 0.72 -6.09 13.05
C ILE A 573 -0.79 -6.15 12.73
N GLY A 574 -1.59 -6.68 13.64
CA GLY A 574 -3.05 -6.72 13.55
C GLY A 574 -3.72 -5.34 13.58
N SER A 575 -3.12 -4.32 14.23
CA SER A 575 -3.68 -2.96 14.22
C SER A 575 -3.47 -2.29 12.85
N ILE A 576 -2.27 -2.44 12.26
CA ILE A 576 -2.03 -2.01 10.87
C ILE A 576 -2.98 -2.75 9.92
N THR A 577 -3.12 -4.08 10.09
CA THR A 577 -3.96 -4.90 9.22
C THR A 577 -5.44 -4.51 9.29
N PHE A 578 -5.95 -4.25 10.50
CA PHE A 578 -7.32 -3.79 10.71
C PHE A 578 -7.56 -2.39 10.13
N ASN A 579 -6.63 -1.46 10.33
CA ASN A 579 -6.74 -0.10 9.81
C ASN A 579 -6.60 -0.05 8.28
N ALA A 580 -5.76 -0.91 7.68
CA ALA A 580 -5.68 -1.09 6.24
C ALA A 580 -6.97 -1.68 5.65
N ALA A 581 -7.58 -2.64 6.34
CA ALA A 581 -8.87 -3.21 5.95
C ALA A 581 -10.04 -2.20 6.03
N LEU A 582 -10.05 -1.32 7.04
CA LEU A 582 -11.09 -0.29 7.19
C LEU A 582 -10.90 0.91 6.24
N SER A 583 -9.66 1.37 6.04
CA SER A 583 -9.37 2.50 5.15
C SER A 583 -9.38 2.12 3.66
N GLY A 584 -9.22 0.82 3.35
CA GLY A 584 -9.04 0.34 1.98
C GLY A 584 -7.68 0.67 1.36
N THR A 585 -6.78 1.30 2.12
CA THR A 585 -5.43 1.70 1.70
C THR A 585 -4.37 0.90 2.46
N GLY A 586 -3.14 0.80 1.94
CA GLY A 586 -2.05 0.07 2.62
C GLY A 586 -2.21 -1.47 2.67
N LEU A 587 -3.20 -2.04 1.97
CA LEU A 587 -3.47 -3.49 1.96
C LEU A 587 -2.27 -4.34 1.49
N SER A 588 -1.47 -3.84 0.55
CA SER A 588 -0.23 -4.49 0.12
C SER A 588 0.77 -4.64 1.27
N VAL A 589 1.03 -3.56 2.00
CA VAL A 589 1.96 -3.52 3.13
C VAL A 589 1.45 -4.40 4.28
N SER A 590 0.14 -4.34 4.56
CA SER A 590 -0.53 -5.23 5.51
C SER A 590 -0.39 -6.71 5.13
N THR A 591 -0.56 -7.06 3.85
CA THR A 591 -0.42 -8.46 3.39
C THR A 591 1.05 -8.90 3.42
N ALA A 592 2.00 -8.01 3.12
CA ALA A 592 3.43 -8.27 3.25
C ALA A 592 3.82 -8.50 4.72
N LEU A 593 3.33 -7.68 5.66
CA LEU A 593 3.49 -7.90 7.10
C LEU A 593 2.92 -9.26 7.53
N GLY A 594 1.69 -9.58 7.11
CA GLY A 594 1.05 -10.86 7.40
C GLY A 594 1.81 -12.07 6.84
N LEU A 595 2.45 -11.92 5.67
CA LEU A 595 3.31 -12.95 5.09
C LEU A 595 4.60 -13.14 5.90
N VAL A 596 5.27 -12.05 6.30
CA VAL A 596 6.45 -12.10 7.19
C VAL A 596 6.09 -12.75 8.54
N GLN A 597 4.98 -12.32 9.15
CA GLN A 597 4.40 -12.88 10.37
C GLN A 597 4.16 -14.40 10.24
N GLY A 598 3.58 -14.85 9.12
CA GLY A 598 3.35 -16.26 8.82
C GLY A 598 4.64 -17.08 8.65
N VAL A 599 5.64 -16.53 7.95
CA VAL A 599 6.96 -17.18 7.77
C VAL A 599 7.71 -17.32 9.09
N ILE A 600 7.73 -16.28 9.93
CA ILE A 600 8.36 -16.34 11.26
C ILE A 600 7.63 -17.36 12.14
N GLY A 601 6.30 -17.39 12.11
CA GLY A 601 5.48 -18.38 12.83
C GLY A 601 5.80 -19.81 12.39
N LEU A 602 5.93 -20.07 11.09
CA LEU A 602 6.33 -21.38 10.56
C LEU A 602 7.74 -21.79 11.03
N ILE A 603 8.71 -20.87 11.02
CA ILE A 603 10.07 -21.12 11.52
C ILE A 603 10.03 -21.49 13.01
N LEU A 604 9.27 -20.76 13.83
CA LEU A 604 9.09 -21.05 15.26
C LEU A 604 8.49 -22.44 15.49
N VAL A 605 7.43 -22.81 14.77
CA VAL A 605 6.82 -24.16 14.84
C VAL A 605 7.84 -25.24 14.49
N LEU A 606 8.60 -25.07 13.41
CA LEU A 606 9.61 -26.04 12.98
C LEU A 606 10.75 -26.19 14.00
N LEU A 607 11.19 -25.09 14.62
CA LEU A 607 12.20 -25.10 15.68
C LEU A 607 11.70 -25.85 16.93
N VAL A 608 10.50 -25.52 17.44
CA VAL A 608 9.94 -26.17 18.63
C VAL A 608 9.61 -27.65 18.37
N ASN A 609 9.10 -28.00 17.19
CA ASN A 609 8.86 -29.39 16.80
C ASN A 609 10.17 -30.21 16.71
N ASN A 610 11.26 -29.62 16.24
CA ASN A 610 12.58 -30.26 16.23
C ASN A 610 13.13 -30.46 17.65
N VAL A 611 12.93 -29.48 18.56
CA VAL A 611 13.25 -29.64 19.99
C VAL A 611 12.44 -30.77 20.63
N ALA A 612 11.12 -30.81 20.41
CA ALA A 612 10.25 -31.87 20.92
C ALA A 612 10.72 -33.26 20.48
N LYS A 613 10.98 -33.46 19.18
CA LYS A 613 11.53 -34.72 18.64
C LYS A 613 12.88 -35.09 19.26
N LYS A 614 13.80 -34.13 19.44
CA LYS A 614 15.11 -34.38 20.08
C LYS A 614 14.99 -34.78 21.55
N THR A 615 13.94 -34.34 22.25
CA THR A 615 13.65 -34.76 23.63
C THR A 615 12.93 -36.12 23.73
N GLY A 616 12.69 -36.81 22.61
CA GLY A 616 12.02 -38.12 22.58
C GLY A 616 10.50 -38.06 22.69
N ASN A 617 9.91 -36.86 22.61
CA ASN A 617 8.46 -36.65 22.60
C ASN A 617 7.91 -36.73 21.17
N GLU A 618 6.61 -37.01 21.03
CA GLU A 618 5.93 -37.01 19.73
C GLU A 618 5.86 -35.60 19.14
N GLY A 619 6.18 -35.47 17.85
CA GLY A 619 6.06 -34.24 17.07
C GLY A 619 4.77 -34.23 16.22
N ILE A 620 4.35 -33.04 15.79
CA ILE A 620 3.15 -32.85 14.95
C ILE A 620 3.43 -33.11 13.46
N MET A 621 4.68 -32.86 13.04
CA MET A 621 5.29 -33.32 11.78
C MET A 621 6.48 -34.19 12.15
#